data_AF-A0AAU1VC42-F1
#
_entry.id   AF-A0AAU1VC42-F1
#
_cell.length_a   1.000
_cell.length_b   1.000
_cell.length_c   1.000
_cell.angle_alpha   90.00
_cell.angle_beta   90.00
_cell.angle_gamma   90.00
#
_symmetry.space_group_name_H-M   'P 1'
#
loop_
_entity.id
_entity.type
_entity.pdbx_description
1 polymer ?
#
loop_
_entity_poly.entity_id
_entity_poly.type
_entity_poly.pdbx_seq_one_letter_code
_entity_poly.pdbx_strand_id
1 'polypeptide(L)'
;MTSESDTVETWNVYGAHQLARGLELTELDRWDWGIREVGPGIEALGDVNGLRVLDLGSGLGRHAAHLAARGADVTAADASPAQHQRALTRYRDAPGLHLVCSDAVTHLRDADPYDLIYSVGSVPYLDPDRLLKVPGAIRDGMTSCPGGRSIPLGGSPGSTSLVRGC
;
A
#
# COMPACT_ATOMS: atom_id res chain seq x y z
N MET A 1 4.79 -24.64 -0.79
CA MET A 1 4.21 -23.31 -0.54
C MET A 1 5.07 -22.66 0.52
N THR A 2 5.68 -21.52 0.22
CA THR A 2 6.30 -20.67 1.24
C THR A 2 5.20 -20.06 2.10
N SER A 3 5.40 -20.02 3.41
CA SER A 3 4.46 -19.40 4.34
C SER A 3 4.52 -17.86 4.25
N GLU A 4 3.51 -17.15 4.75
CA GLU A 4 3.59 -15.69 4.92
C GLU A 4 4.79 -15.31 5.80
N SER A 5 5.09 -16.09 6.84
CA SER A 5 6.26 -15.87 7.71
C SER A 5 7.57 -15.95 6.93
N ASP A 6 7.72 -16.92 6.02
CA ASP A 6 8.91 -17.04 5.16
C ASP A 6 9.05 -15.82 4.23
N THR A 7 7.90 -15.26 3.82
CA THR A 7 7.85 -14.08 2.97
C THR A 7 8.25 -12.82 3.74
N VAL A 8 7.76 -12.66 4.98
CA VAL A 8 8.18 -11.58 5.89
C VAL A 8 9.68 -11.66 6.16
N GLU A 9 10.21 -12.86 6.42
CA GLU A 9 11.64 -13.07 6.62
C GLU A 9 12.44 -12.67 5.38
N THR A 10 11.99 -13.05 4.19
CA THR A 10 12.62 -12.67 2.91
C THR A 10 12.68 -11.15 2.75
N TRP A 11 11.58 -10.44 3.03
CA TRP A 11 11.55 -8.98 2.95
C TRP A 11 12.35 -8.30 4.06
N ASN A 12 12.52 -8.95 5.21
CA ASN A 12 13.40 -8.50 6.29
C ASN A 12 14.88 -8.60 5.90
N VAL A 13 15.30 -9.72 5.30
CA VAL A 13 16.66 -9.89 4.77
C VAL A 13 16.94 -8.85 3.68
N TYR A 14 16.02 -8.66 2.74
CA TYR A 14 16.15 -7.63 1.71
C TYR A 14 16.29 -6.24 2.34
N GLY A 15 15.43 -5.88 3.29
CA GLY A 15 15.46 -4.58 3.96
C GLY A 15 16.79 -4.32 4.67
N ALA A 16 17.29 -5.31 5.42
CA ALA A 16 18.57 -5.23 6.13
C ALA A 16 19.74 -5.02 5.16
N HIS A 17 19.72 -5.72 4.02
CA HIS A 17 20.72 -5.53 2.97
C HIS A 17 20.66 -4.12 2.38
N GLN A 18 19.48 -3.53 2.17
CA GLN A 18 19.37 -2.15 1.67
C GLN A 18 19.85 -1.12 2.69
N LEU A 19 19.55 -1.32 3.99
CA LEU A 19 20.06 -0.47 5.07
C LEU A 19 21.59 -0.47 5.11
N ALA A 20 22.21 -1.65 5.04
CA ALA A 20 23.67 -1.77 5.06
C ALA A 20 24.35 -1.05 3.88
N ARG A 21 23.65 -0.92 2.76
CA ARG A 21 24.15 -0.23 1.56
C ARG A 21 23.87 1.27 1.55
N GLY A 22 23.03 1.78 2.45
CA GLY A 22 22.56 3.17 2.41
C GLY A 22 21.87 3.52 1.08
N LEU A 23 21.11 2.58 0.51
CA LEU A 23 20.44 2.83 -0.77
C LEU A 23 19.33 3.86 -0.58
N GLU A 24 19.57 5.07 -1.09
CA GLU A 24 18.56 6.11 -1.21
C GLU A 24 17.81 5.97 -2.53
N LEU A 25 16.52 5.65 -2.45
CA LEU A 25 15.63 5.71 -3.61
C LEU A 25 15.20 7.16 -3.84
N THR A 26 15.07 7.55 -5.10
CA THR A 26 14.47 8.84 -5.45
C THR A 26 13.03 8.90 -4.96
N GLU A 27 12.59 10.12 -4.61
CA GLU A 27 11.17 10.37 -4.33
C GLU A 27 10.29 9.95 -5.51
N LEU A 28 9.05 9.61 -5.20
CA LEU A 28 8.08 9.14 -6.18
C LEU A 28 7.64 10.31 -7.08
N ASP A 29 8.14 10.33 -8.31
CA ASP A 29 7.81 11.32 -9.35
C ASP A 29 6.51 10.96 -10.09
N ARG A 30 6.26 9.67 -10.30
CA ARG A 30 4.99 9.11 -10.76
C ARG A 30 4.54 7.95 -9.89
N TRP A 31 3.22 7.88 -9.67
CA TRP A 31 2.59 6.72 -9.06
C TRP A 31 2.66 5.49 -9.98
N ASP A 32 3.33 4.44 -9.51
CA ASP A 32 3.41 3.14 -10.19
C ASP A 32 2.85 2.03 -9.29
N TRP A 33 1.99 1.18 -9.86
CA TRP A 33 1.31 0.08 -9.16
C TRP A 33 2.13 -1.23 -9.14
N GLY A 34 3.44 -1.13 -9.03
CA GLY A 34 4.37 -2.26 -8.95
C GLY A 34 5.06 -2.61 -10.28
N ILE A 35 4.55 -2.14 -11.42
CA ILE A 35 5.26 -2.18 -12.70
C ILE A 35 5.46 -0.73 -13.17
N ARG A 36 6.71 -0.37 -13.44
CA ARG A 36 7.05 0.97 -13.92
C ARG A 36 6.29 1.27 -15.21
N GLU A 37 5.67 2.44 -15.26
CA GLU A 37 5.01 3.00 -16.46
C GLU A 37 3.77 2.22 -16.89
N VAL A 38 3.18 1.46 -15.98
CA VAL A 38 1.98 0.65 -16.24
C VAL A 38 0.90 0.93 -15.20
N GLY A 39 -0.32 1.14 -15.68
CA GLY A 39 -1.50 1.39 -14.86
C GLY A 39 -1.90 2.86 -14.83
N PRO A 40 -3.03 3.18 -14.17
CA PRO A 40 -3.39 4.55 -13.92
C PRO A 40 -2.39 5.20 -12.95
N GLY A 41 -2.30 6.52 -12.95
CA GLY A 41 -1.57 7.24 -11.91
C GLY A 41 -2.36 7.30 -10.60
N ILE A 42 -1.94 8.21 -9.73
CA ILE A 42 -2.55 8.44 -8.42
C ILE A 42 -4.01 8.90 -8.53
N GLU A 43 -4.42 9.47 -9.67
CA GLU A 43 -5.80 9.90 -9.94
C GLU A 43 -6.83 8.77 -9.79
N ALA A 44 -6.42 7.51 -9.89
CA ALA A 44 -7.30 6.37 -9.60
C ALA A 44 -7.79 6.31 -8.15
N LEU A 45 -7.08 6.95 -7.21
CA LEU A 45 -7.44 7.03 -5.80
C LEU A 45 -8.40 8.21 -5.50
N GLY A 46 -8.65 9.10 -6.47
CA GLY A 46 -9.44 10.31 -6.25
C GLY A 46 -8.74 11.37 -5.39
N ASP A 47 -9.53 12.27 -4.80
CA ASP A 47 -9.02 13.25 -3.82
C ASP A 47 -8.88 12.58 -2.46
N VAL A 48 -7.66 12.62 -1.93
CA VAL A 48 -7.27 11.96 -0.67
C VAL A 48 -7.10 12.94 0.49
N ASN A 49 -7.27 14.24 0.24
CA ASN A 49 -7.05 15.26 1.26
C ASN A 49 -8.04 15.08 2.44
N GLY A 50 -7.50 14.93 3.64
CA GLY A 50 -8.24 14.70 4.87
C GLY A 50 -8.74 13.26 5.08
N LEU A 51 -8.47 12.34 4.15
CA LEU A 51 -8.84 10.93 4.32
C LEU A 51 -7.87 10.19 5.23
N ARG A 52 -8.39 9.24 6.02
CA ARG A 52 -7.61 8.24 6.73
C ARG A 52 -7.29 7.10 5.78
N VAL A 53 -6.00 6.93 5.46
CA VAL A 53 -5.53 5.99 4.44
C VAL A 53 -4.63 4.92 5.06
N LEU A 54 -4.76 3.68 4.60
CA LEU A 54 -3.85 2.58 4.95
C LEU A 54 -3.08 2.08 3.72
N ASP A 55 -1.74 2.07 3.82
CA ASP A 55 -0.82 1.40 2.89
C ASP A 55 -0.39 0.04 3.48
N LEU A 56 -0.88 -1.04 2.88
CA LEU A 56 -0.58 -2.41 3.31
C LEU A 56 0.71 -2.93 2.65
N GLY A 57 1.66 -3.38 3.46
CA GLY A 57 2.98 -3.83 2.98
C GLY A 57 3.76 -2.68 2.36
N SER A 58 3.82 -1.55 3.06
CA SER A 58 4.30 -0.27 2.55
C SER A 58 5.78 -0.24 2.17
N GLY A 59 6.57 -1.23 2.59
CA GLY A 59 8.01 -1.28 2.38
C GLY A 59 8.71 -0.04 2.94
N LEU A 60 9.46 0.66 2.08
CA LEU A 60 10.13 1.93 2.42
C LEU A 60 9.13 3.07 2.69
N GLY A 61 7.85 2.96 2.31
CA GLY A 61 6.82 3.96 2.59
C GLY A 61 6.76 5.14 1.60
N ARG A 62 7.41 5.06 0.43
CA ARG A 62 7.43 6.17 -0.56
C ARG A 62 6.04 6.54 -1.08
N HIS A 63 5.16 5.54 -1.28
CA HIS A 63 3.80 5.73 -1.75
C HIS A 63 2.96 6.40 -0.67
N ALA A 64 3.08 5.92 0.58
CA ALA A 64 2.43 6.53 1.72
C ALA A 64 2.88 7.98 1.96
N ALA A 65 4.18 8.26 1.89
CA ALA A 65 4.72 9.61 2.01
C ALA A 65 4.17 10.55 0.90
N HIS A 66 4.02 10.04 -0.31
CA HIS A 66 3.45 10.79 -1.43
C HIS A 66 1.96 11.14 -1.23
N LEU A 67 1.19 10.28 -0.56
CA LEU A 67 -0.20 10.56 -0.17
C LEU A 67 -0.30 11.51 1.03
N ALA A 68 0.57 11.34 2.03
CA ALA A 68 0.63 12.24 3.18
C ALA A 68 0.95 13.68 2.76
N ALA A 69 1.87 13.85 1.80
CA ALA A 69 2.18 15.15 1.19
C ALA A 69 1.00 15.80 0.44
N ARG A 70 -0.08 15.05 0.16
CA ARG A 70 -1.33 15.54 -0.44
C ARG A 70 -2.43 15.81 0.58
N GLY A 71 -2.11 15.73 1.87
CA GLY A 71 -3.04 16.04 2.96
C GLY A 71 -3.83 14.84 3.48
N ALA A 72 -3.50 13.61 3.06
CA ALA A 72 -4.05 12.41 3.69
C ALA A 72 -3.40 12.15 5.06
N ASP A 73 -4.15 11.51 5.95
CA ASP A 73 -3.65 10.93 7.20
C ASP A 73 -3.34 9.44 6.98
N VAL A 74 -2.07 9.13 6.70
CA VAL A 74 -1.66 7.85 6.14
C VAL A 74 -0.99 6.98 7.21
N THR A 75 -1.54 5.79 7.44
CA THR A 75 -0.84 4.71 8.13
C THR A 75 -0.15 3.80 7.11
N ALA A 76 1.16 3.63 7.25
CA ALA A 76 1.97 2.73 6.44
C ALA A 76 2.40 1.54 7.29
N ALA A 77 1.83 0.37 7.01
CA ALA A 77 2.04 -0.86 7.76
C ALA A 77 2.89 -1.84 6.96
N ASP A 78 3.99 -2.31 7.54
CA ASP A 78 4.80 -3.39 6.98
C ASP A 78 5.19 -4.39 8.07
N ALA A 79 5.12 -5.68 7.77
CA ALA A 79 5.43 -6.74 8.72
C ALA A 79 6.94 -6.95 8.91
N SER A 80 7.77 -6.45 8.00
CA SER A 80 9.23 -6.56 8.04
C SER A 80 9.84 -5.46 8.92
N PRO A 81 10.51 -5.80 10.03
CA PRO A 81 11.18 -4.82 10.88
C PRO A 81 12.22 -3.99 10.13
N ALA A 82 12.97 -4.61 9.21
CA ALA A 82 13.96 -3.90 8.42
C ALA A 82 13.33 -2.92 7.42
N GLN A 83 12.18 -3.25 6.81
CA GLN A 83 11.46 -2.29 5.96
C GLN A 83 10.93 -1.11 6.77
N HIS A 84 10.33 -1.40 7.92
CA HIS A 84 9.89 -0.36 8.85
C HIS A 84 11.03 0.57 9.28
N GLN A 85 12.21 0.02 9.61
CA GLN A 85 13.39 0.81 9.94
C GLN A 85 13.86 1.69 8.76
N ARG A 86 13.79 1.19 7.52
CA ARG A 86 14.07 2.00 6.33
C ARG A 86 13.10 3.17 6.20
N ALA A 87 11.81 2.92 6.42
CA ALA A 87 10.79 3.95 6.38
C ALA A 87 11.04 5.01 7.47
N LEU A 88 11.35 4.59 8.71
CA LEU A 88 11.70 5.50 9.80
C LEU A 88 12.94 6.34 9.48
N THR A 89 13.97 5.73 8.88
CA THR A 89 15.20 6.45 8.53
C THR A 89 14.91 7.61 7.56
N ARG A 90 13.94 7.45 6.68
CA ARG A 90 13.66 8.41 5.60
C ARG A 90 12.50 9.36 5.90
N TYR A 91 11.43 8.90 6.55
CA TYR A 91 10.17 9.62 6.66
C TYR A 91 9.65 9.76 8.10
N ARG A 92 10.48 9.52 9.12
CA ARG A 92 10.09 9.64 10.55
C ARG A 92 9.33 10.92 10.91
N ASP A 93 9.67 12.03 10.28
CA ASP A 93 9.17 13.36 10.62
C ASP A 93 8.22 13.90 9.52
N ALA A 94 7.75 13.04 8.61
CA ALA A 94 6.82 13.42 7.56
C ALA A 94 5.42 13.70 8.16
N PRO A 95 4.85 14.90 7.96
CA PRO A 95 3.51 15.22 8.47
C PRO A 95 2.45 14.32 7.86
N GLY A 96 1.50 13.85 8.69
CA GLY A 96 0.39 12.99 8.24
C GLY A 96 0.82 11.57 7.85
N LEU A 97 2.04 11.14 8.19
CA LEU A 97 2.52 9.79 7.96
C LEU A 97 2.80 9.06 9.27
N HIS A 98 2.14 7.92 9.45
CA HIS A 98 2.27 7.03 10.60
C HIS A 98 2.89 5.71 10.15
N LEU A 99 4.13 5.46 10.58
CA LEU A 99 4.87 4.25 10.23
C LEU A 99 4.64 3.17 11.30
N VAL A 100 4.18 1.99 10.90
CA VAL A 100 3.83 0.89 11.82
C VAL A 100 4.51 -0.41 11.38
N CYS A 101 5.18 -1.09 12.30
CA CYS A 101 5.69 -2.45 12.08
C CYS A 101 4.61 -3.45 12.50
N SER A 102 3.81 -3.95 11.56
CA SER A 102 2.72 -4.88 11.85
C SER A 102 2.36 -5.78 10.66
N ASP A 103 1.90 -7.00 10.98
CA ASP A 103 1.14 -7.83 10.05
C ASP A 103 -0.15 -7.11 9.63
N ALA A 104 -0.50 -7.23 8.34
CA ALA A 104 -1.64 -6.54 7.74
C ALA A 104 -2.98 -6.93 8.41
N VAL A 105 -3.18 -8.22 8.67
CA VAL A 105 -4.44 -8.76 9.21
C VAL A 105 -4.57 -8.42 10.69
N THR A 106 -3.47 -8.50 11.45
CA THR A 106 -3.43 -8.04 12.83
C THR A 106 -3.77 -6.55 12.92
N HIS A 107 -3.12 -5.72 12.09
CA HIS A 107 -3.36 -4.27 12.07
C HIS A 107 -4.83 -3.94 11.78
N LEU A 108 -5.40 -4.54 10.73
CA LEU A 108 -6.78 -4.29 10.34
C LEU A 108 -7.83 -4.74 11.37
N ARG A 109 -7.50 -5.67 12.28
CA ARG A 109 -8.42 -6.12 13.34
C ARG A 109 -8.48 -5.15 14.52
N ASP A 110 -7.38 -4.46 14.78
CA ASP A 110 -7.24 -3.59 15.96
C ASP A 110 -7.47 -2.12 15.61
N ALA A 111 -7.38 -1.75 14.32
CA ALA A 111 -7.55 -0.38 13.84
C ALA A 111 -9.03 0.01 13.68
N ASP A 112 -9.31 1.30 13.89
CA ASP A 112 -10.56 1.91 13.43
C ASP A 112 -10.65 1.85 11.89
N PRO A 113 -11.86 1.92 11.31
CA PRO A 113 -12.05 1.93 9.86
C PRO A 113 -11.25 3.04 9.15
N TYR A 114 -10.73 2.69 7.98
CA TYR A 114 -10.06 3.60 7.06
C TYR A 114 -11.02 4.03 5.94
N ASP A 115 -10.85 5.26 5.45
CA ASP A 115 -11.59 5.76 4.29
C ASP A 115 -11.06 5.15 2.98
N LEU A 116 -9.76 4.79 2.95
CA LEU A 116 -9.11 4.17 1.82
C LEU A 116 -8.05 3.15 2.28
N ILE A 117 -8.06 1.95 1.70
CA ILE A 117 -7.04 0.93 1.91
C ILE A 117 -6.44 0.57 0.56
N TYR A 118 -5.11 0.63 0.43
CA TYR A 118 -4.43 0.23 -0.79
C TYR A 118 -3.20 -0.63 -0.49
N SER A 119 -2.69 -1.30 -1.51
CA SER A 119 -1.40 -2.00 -1.46
C SER A 119 -0.72 -1.89 -2.81
N VAL A 120 0.58 -1.59 -2.82
CA VAL A 120 1.40 -1.63 -4.03
C VAL A 120 2.34 -2.82 -3.99
N GLY A 121 2.00 -3.87 -4.74
CA GLY A 121 2.86 -5.04 -4.91
C GLY A 121 2.97 -5.97 -3.71
N SER A 122 2.19 -5.76 -2.63
CA SER A 122 2.26 -6.60 -1.43
C SER A 122 1.17 -7.68 -1.36
N VAL A 123 -0.03 -7.45 -1.93
CA VAL A 123 -1.16 -8.42 -1.94
C VAL A 123 -0.76 -9.86 -2.31
N PRO A 124 0.08 -10.13 -3.33
CA PRO A 124 0.46 -11.50 -3.69
C PRO A 124 1.22 -12.27 -2.59
N TYR A 125 1.70 -11.59 -1.55
CA TYR A 125 2.43 -12.14 -0.42
C TYR A 125 1.57 -12.33 0.83
N LEU A 126 0.32 -11.88 0.80
CA LEU A 126 -0.65 -12.06 1.87
C LEU A 126 -1.50 -13.31 1.60
N ASP A 127 -1.88 -14.00 2.66
CA ASP A 127 -2.85 -15.08 2.64
C ASP A 127 -4.24 -14.47 2.40
N PRO A 128 -4.85 -14.70 1.22
CA PRO A 128 -6.15 -14.14 0.91
C PRO A 128 -7.22 -14.63 1.88
N ASP A 129 -7.11 -15.84 2.41
CA ASP A 129 -8.09 -16.38 3.36
C ASP A 129 -8.03 -15.69 4.72
N ARG A 130 -6.90 -15.08 5.09
CA ARG A 130 -6.80 -14.22 6.27
C ARG A 130 -7.34 -12.83 5.99
N LEU A 131 -6.92 -12.23 4.87
CA LEU A 131 -7.25 -10.86 4.50
C LEU A 131 -8.73 -10.66 4.21
N LEU A 132 -9.32 -11.57 3.41
CA LEU A 132 -10.73 -11.46 3.00
C LEU A 132 -11.72 -11.66 4.16
N LYS A 133 -11.26 -12.26 5.27
CA LYS A 133 -12.07 -12.48 6.48
C LYS A 133 -12.06 -11.29 7.43
N VAL A 134 -11.25 -10.26 7.18
CA VAL A 134 -11.27 -9.05 8.02
C VAL A 134 -12.44 -8.16 7.58
N PRO A 135 -13.42 -7.89 8.45
CA PRO A 135 -14.53 -7.01 8.11
C PRO A 135 -14.04 -5.62 7.70
N GLY A 136 -14.56 -5.07 6.60
CA GLY A 136 -14.17 -3.74 6.12
C GLY A 136 -12.95 -3.73 5.20
N ALA A 137 -12.10 -4.76 5.19
CA ALA A 137 -10.89 -4.79 4.34
C ALA A 137 -11.21 -4.70 2.83
N ILE A 138 -12.35 -5.23 2.39
CA ILE A 138 -12.77 -5.24 0.98
C ILE A 138 -13.91 -4.22 0.74
N ARG A 139 -14.52 -3.68 1.79
CA ARG A 139 -15.87 -3.13 1.69
C ARG A 139 -15.96 -1.84 0.88
N ASP A 140 -14.89 -1.03 0.84
CA ASP A 140 -14.92 0.31 0.22
C ASP A 140 -13.75 0.64 -0.72
N GLY A 141 -12.87 -0.32 -1.09
CA GLY A 141 -11.93 -0.11 -2.20
C GLY A 141 -10.48 -0.52 -1.97
N MET A 142 -10.23 -1.80 -1.63
CA MET A 142 -8.90 -2.36 -1.78
C MET A 142 -8.52 -2.37 -3.27
N THR A 143 -7.85 -1.31 -3.70
CA THR A 143 -7.35 -1.17 -5.07
C THR A 143 -6.02 -1.92 -5.12
N SER A 144 -6.08 -3.19 -5.51
CA SER A 144 -4.91 -3.92 -5.99
C SER A 144 -4.98 -3.92 -7.51
N CYS A 145 -3.93 -3.47 -8.20
CA CYS A 145 -3.80 -3.73 -9.62
C CYS A 145 -3.17 -5.12 -9.80
N PRO A 146 -3.92 -6.14 -10.27
CA PRO A 146 -3.31 -7.39 -10.69
C PRO A 146 -2.59 -7.11 -12.02
N GLY A 147 -1.35 -7.58 -12.16
CA GLY A 147 -0.44 -7.17 -13.23
C GLY A 147 -0.93 -7.39 -14.67
N GLY A 148 -0.22 -6.78 -15.62
CA GLY A 148 -0.10 -7.29 -17.00
C GLY A 148 -1.39 -7.36 -17.84
N ARG A 149 -1.75 -6.22 -18.45
CA ARG A 149 -2.48 -6.05 -19.72
C ARG A 149 -3.49 -7.14 -20.15
N SER A 150 -4.76 -6.76 -20.23
CA SER A 150 -5.56 -6.96 -21.45
C SER A 150 -6.37 -5.71 -21.73
N ILE A 151 -6.12 -5.13 -22.91
CA ILE A 151 -6.85 -3.98 -23.45
C ILE A 151 -8.01 -4.55 -24.27
N PRO A 152 -9.27 -4.30 -23.94
CA PRO A 152 -10.33 -4.35 -24.93
C PRO A 152 -10.31 -3.01 -25.68
N LEU A 153 -9.83 -3.03 -26.92
CA LEU A 153 -10.02 -1.91 -27.84
C LEU A 153 -11.50 -1.88 -28.25
N GLY A 154 -12.22 -0.85 -27.83
CA GLY A 154 -13.37 -0.30 -28.54
C GLY A 154 -14.77 -0.66 -28.03
N GLY A 155 -15.52 0.36 -27.58
CA GLY A 155 -16.97 0.33 -27.45
C GLY A 155 -17.54 1.32 -26.42
N SER A 156 -18.25 2.35 -26.91
CA SER A 156 -18.91 3.50 -26.25
C SER A 156 -19.78 3.25 -24.97
N PRO A 157 -20.29 4.31 -24.30
CA PRO A 157 -20.20 4.55 -22.86
C PRO A 157 -21.34 3.93 -22.03
N GLY A 158 -21.03 3.55 -20.79
CA GLY A 158 -22.06 3.12 -19.84
C GLY A 158 -21.51 2.77 -18.46
N SER A 159 -21.88 3.60 -17.47
CA SER A 159 -21.81 3.40 -16.01
C SER A 159 -20.48 2.97 -15.37
N THR A 160 -19.76 3.95 -14.80
CA THR A 160 -18.93 3.71 -13.62
C THR A 160 -19.82 3.87 -12.39
N SER A 161 -20.27 2.77 -11.80
CA SER A 161 -20.87 2.80 -10.46
C SER A 161 -19.75 2.87 -9.42
N LEU A 162 -19.40 4.09 -9.02
CA LEU A 162 -18.78 4.35 -7.73
C LEU A 162 -19.91 4.31 -6.70
N VAL A 163 -20.14 3.17 -6.06
CA VAL A 163 -21.09 3.09 -4.94
C VAL A 163 -20.40 3.70 -3.73
N ARG A 164 -20.69 4.97 -3.45
CA ARG A 164 -20.42 5.58 -2.15
C ARG A 164 -21.40 4.97 -1.14
N GLY A 165 -20.88 4.24 -0.15
CA GLY A 165 -21.64 3.88 1.04
C GLY A 165 -22.01 5.13 1.85
N CYS A 166 -23.21 5.15 2.41
CA CYS A 166 -23.80 6.24 3.19
C CYS A 166 -23.02 6.63 4.45
#